data_AF-A0A969G2V5-F1
#
_entry.id   AF-A0A969G2V5-F1
#
_cell.length_a   1.000
_cell.length_b   1.000
_cell.length_c   1.000
_cell.angle_alpha   90.00
_cell.angle_beta   90.00
_cell.angle_gamma   90.00
#
_symmetry.space_group_name_H-M   'P 1'
#
loop_
_entity.id
_entity.type
_entity.pdbx_description
1 polymer ?
#
loop_
_entity_poly.entity_id
_entity_poly.type
_entity_poly.pdbx_seq_one_letter_code
_entity_poly.pdbx_strand_id
1 'polypeptide(L)' 'MTQTVNCAVECVNGCVLGDDCPNKEYAKEASGFMQETSLDRMIEIAEEARIKKMSEPPKWVIPDEI' A
#
# COMPACT_ATOMS: atom_id res chain seq x y z
N MET A 1 -5.45 24.14 -8.64
CA MET A 1 -5.94 23.96 -7.26
C MET A 1 -5.56 22.57 -6.84
N THR A 2 -4.64 22.42 -5.88
CA THR A 2 -4.27 21.09 -5.37
C THR A 2 -5.42 20.59 -4.49
N GLN A 3 -6.25 19.70 -5.04
CA GLN A 3 -7.30 19.03 -4.29
C GLN A 3 -6.65 18.04 -3.32
N THR A 4 -6.95 18.13 -2.03
CA THR A 4 -6.52 17.14 -1.05
C THR A 4 -7.36 15.87 -1.26
N VAL A 5 -6.76 14.84 -1.84
CA VAL A 5 -7.42 13.56 -2.13
C VAL A 5 -7.07 12.54 -1.05
N ASN A 6 -8.09 11.89 -0.49
CA ASN A 6 -7.92 10.73 0.37
C ASN A 6 -7.82 9.47 -0.51
N CYS A 7 -6.60 9.12 -0.92
CA CYS A 7 -6.35 7.97 -1.79
C CYS A 7 -6.88 6.64 -1.22
N ALA A 8 -7.09 6.52 0.10
CA ALA A 8 -7.64 5.29 0.69
C ALA A 8 -9.14 5.11 0.41
N VAL A 9 -9.87 6.17 0.10
CA VAL A 9 -11.30 6.14 -0.18
C VAL A 9 -11.58 6.44 -1.64
N GLU A 10 -10.93 7.44 -2.21
CA GLU A 10 -11.26 7.98 -3.53
C GLU A 10 -10.55 7.24 -4.67
N CYS A 11 -9.36 6.68 -4.41
CA CYS A 11 -8.57 6.00 -5.45
C CYS A 11 -8.75 4.47 -5.49
N VAL A 12 -9.77 3.92 -4.81
CA VAL A 12 -10.01 2.47 -4.72
C VAL A 12 -10.21 1.79 -6.09
N ASN A 13 -10.72 2.53 -7.08
CA ASN A 13 -10.96 2.05 -8.45
C ASN A 13 -9.93 2.60 -9.46
N GLY A 14 -8.84 3.20 -8.98
CA GLY A 14 -7.85 3.89 -9.82
C GLY A 14 -7.69 5.36 -9.44
N CYS A 15 -6.61 5.97 -9.90
CA CYS A 15 -6.25 7.31 -9.45
C CYS A 15 -7.15 8.40 -10.05
N VAL A 16 -7.79 9.19 -9.19
CA VAL A 16 -8.69 10.28 -9.59
C VAL A 16 -7.96 11.54 -10.07
N LEU A 17 -6.68 11.69 -9.73
CA LEU A 17 -5.83 12.83 -10.11
C LEU A 17 -5.14 12.64 -11.48
N GLY A 18 -5.36 11.53 -12.16
CA GLY A 18 -4.77 11.26 -13.48
C GLY A 18 -3.24 11.29 -13.42
N ASP A 19 -2.63 12.30 -14.04
CA ASP A 19 -1.18 12.47 -14.11
C ASP A 19 -0.52 13.01 -12.85
N ASP A 20 -1.29 13.69 -12.01
CA ASP A 20 -0.80 14.25 -10.75
C ASP A 20 -0.86 13.25 -9.58
N CYS A 21 -1.04 11.95 -9.89
CA CYS A 21 -1.08 10.92 -8.87
C CYS A 21 0.27 10.80 -8.15
N PRO A 22 0.33 10.89 -6.81
CA PRO A 22 1.57 10.71 -6.08
C PRO A 22 2.11 9.29 -6.28
N ASN A 23 3.43 9.10 -6.13
CA ASN A 23 4.10 7.79 -6.14
C ASN A 23 4.04 7.03 -7.49
N LYS A 24 3.71 7.70 -8.61
CA LYS A 24 3.73 7.10 -9.96
C LYS A 24 5.07 6.48 -10.34
N GLU A 25 6.17 7.04 -9.83
CA GLU A 25 7.53 6.54 -10.09
C GLU A 25 7.74 5.09 -9.65
N TYR A 26 7.02 4.64 -8.62
CA TYR A 26 7.11 3.26 -8.12
C TYR A 26 6.22 2.27 -8.91
N ALA A 27 5.35 2.75 -9.80
CA ALA A 27 4.45 1.87 -10.56
C ALA A 27 5.22 0.85 -11.41
N LYS A 28 6.38 1.26 -11.97
CA LYS A 28 7.25 0.39 -12.75
C LYS A 28 7.85 -0.73 -11.90
N GLU A 29 8.36 -0.39 -10.72
CA GLU A 29 8.96 -1.35 -9.80
C GLU A 29 7.92 -2.34 -9.27
N ALA A 30 6.75 -1.83 -8.86
CA ALA A 30 5.63 -2.68 -8.42
C ALA A 30 5.17 -3.64 -9.52
N SER A 31 5.08 -3.17 -10.77
CA SER A 31 4.74 -4.01 -11.92
C SER A 31 5.81 -5.06 -12.21
N GLY A 32 7.09 -4.73 -12.02
CA GLY A 32 8.20 -5.67 -12.13
C GLY A 32 8.12 -6.76 -11.07
N PHE A 33 7.96 -6.37 -9.80
CA PHE A 33 7.77 -7.29 -8.69
C PHE A 33 6.62 -8.28 -8.95
N MET A 34 5.47 -7.80 -9.43
CA MET A 34 4.32 -8.65 -9.71
C MET A 34 4.57 -9.67 -10.84
N GLN A 35 5.36 -9.32 -11.84
CA GLN A 35 5.67 -10.19 -12.97
C GLN A 35 6.78 -11.19 -12.63
N GLU A 36 7.77 -10.77 -11.84
CA GLU A 36 8.97 -11.56 -11.55
C GLU A 36 8.80 -12.44 -10.30
N THR A 37 7.85 -12.14 -9.43
CA THR A 37 7.57 -12.91 -8.21
C THR A 37 6.45 -13.91 -8.46
N SER A 38 6.71 -15.20 -8.21
CA SER A 38 5.66 -16.22 -8.30
C SER A 38 4.60 -16.04 -7.21
N LEU A 39 3.39 -16.52 -7.46
CA LEU A 39 2.31 -16.48 -6.46
C LEU A 39 2.71 -17.19 -5.17
N ASP A 40 3.36 -18.35 -5.25
CA ASP A 40 3.85 -19.08 -4.08
C ASP A 40 4.82 -18.24 -3.25
N ARG A 41 5.76 -17.55 -3.92
CA ARG A 41 6.71 -16.66 -3.25
C ARG A 41 6.02 -15.47 -2.59
N MET A 42 4.97 -14.92 -3.20
CA MET A 42 4.16 -13.86 -2.58
C MET A 42 3.45 -14.35 -1.31
N ILE A 43 2.95 -15.58 -1.30
CA ILE A 43 2.30 -16.19 -0.13
C ILE A 43 3.30 -16.39 1.01
N GLU A 44 4.52 -16.84 0.71
CA GLU A 44 5.60 -16.95 1.71
C GLU A 44 5.92 -15.59 2.35
N ILE A 45 6.10 -14.55 1.54
CA ILE A 45 6.37 -13.19 2.01
C ILE A 45 5.22 -12.69 2.92
N ALA A 46 3.97 -13.00 2.55
CA ALA A 46 2.81 -12.63 3.35
C ALA A 46 2.80 -13.32 4.73
N GLU A 47 3.17 -14.60 4.80
CA GLU A 47 3.25 -15.33 6.07
C GLU A 47 4.39 -14.82 6.97
N GLU A 48 5.56 -14.54 6.40
CA GLU A 48 6.68 -13.93 7.12
C GLU A 48 6.27 -12.57 7.73
N ALA A 49 5.59 -11.73 6.95
CA ALA A 49 5.06 -10.45 7.42
C ALA A 49 4.01 -10.62 8.52
N ARG A 50 3.13 -11.63 8.40
CA ARG A 50 2.11 -11.95 9.42
C ARG A 50 2.76 -12.35 10.74
N ILE A 51 3.74 -13.25 10.72
CA ILE A 51 4.48 -13.68 11.91
C ILE A 51 5.19 -12.49 12.56
N LYS A 52 5.88 -11.68 11.75
CA LYS A 52 6.56 -10.47 12.25
C LYS A 52 5.59 -9.53 12.95
N LYS A 53 4.44 -9.23 12.35
CA LYS A 53 3.41 -8.38 12.93
C LYS A 53 2.86 -8.92 14.26
N MET A 54 2.72 -10.25 14.39
CA MET A 54 2.28 -10.89 15.64
C MET A 54 3.34 -10.83 16.74
N SER A 55 4.63 -10.82 16.38
CA SER A 55 5.74 -10.70 17.34
C SER A 55 6.04 -9.26 17.77
N GLU A 56 5.60 -8.27 16.98
CA GLU A 56 5.80 -6.86 17.28
C GLU A 56 4.90 -6.42 18.46
N PRO A 57 5.38 -5.53 19.35
CA PRO A 57 4.54 -4.96 20.39
C PRO A 57 3.37 -4.18 19.79
N PRO A 58 2.20 -4.17 20.47
CA PRO A 58 1.02 -3.49 19.95
C PRO A 58 1.29 -1.99 19.76
N LYS A 59 1.02 -1.48 18.56
CA LYS A 59 1.02 -0.04 18.26
C LYS A 59 -0.34 0.53 18.62
N TRP A 60 -0.39 1.30 19.69
CA TRP A 60 -1.59 2.03 20.10
C TRP A 60 -1.71 3.30 19.25
N VAL A 61 -2.72 3.34 18.37
CA VAL A 61 -3.11 4.57 17.68
C VAL A 61 -4.21 5.20 18.52
N ILE A 62 -3.90 6.34 19.14
CA ILE A 62 -4.91 7.19 19.79
C ILE A 62 -5.49 8.04 18.66
N PRO A 63 -6.78 7.92 18.33
CA PRO A 63 -7.38 8.80 17.33
C PRO A 63 -7.23 10.24 17.77
N ASP A 64 -6.75 11.10 16.88
CA ASP A 64 -6.78 12.54 17.08
C ASP A 64 -8.27 12.95 17.12
N GLU A 65 -8.70 13.44 18.29
CA GLU A 65 -9.99 14.07 18.66
C GLU A 65 -11.18 13.93 17.68
N ILE A 66 -12.28 13.34 18.18
CA ILE A 66 -13.60 13.20 17.53
C ILE A 66 -14.18 14.57 17.16
#